data_AF-A0A355ACD9-F1
#
_entry.id   AF-A0A355ACD9-F1
#
_cell.length_a   1.000
_cell.length_b   1.000
_cell.length_c   1.000
_cell.angle_alpha   90.00
_cell.angle_beta   90.00
_cell.angle_gamma   90.00
#
_symmetry.space_group_name_H-M   'P 1'
#
loop_
_entity.id
_entity.type
_entity.pdbx_description
1 polymer ?
#
loop_
_entity_poly.entity_id
_entity_poly.type
_entity_poly.pdbx_seq_one_letter_code
_entity_poly.pdbx_strand_id
1 'polypeptide(L)'
;MFNLFRKKKVIQENDYIFLKAIMKALSNKYPYLLPQVSKEFILDKTLNQLGDIGTYTFTLNAKLETKYSNKSLPQFYIIKDISIWNNLKGKFEQIELHILEGMIAGIKVTSEYSDLDLKKIDISKVKEKHFNNHERDNLKKIIGSVTDNLLSKLDIEGTFKIKIPEGEFFTIKDLGDGNYLSMDNDGAVYGMIHDPYEVEKLFDNKEVFFEALKYGKFNIYEYFNKKMSV
;
A
#
# COMPACT_ATOMS: atom_id res chain seq x y z
N MET A 1 11.49 -20.64 31.36
CA MET A 1 12.60 -20.61 30.39
C MET A 1 12.63 -19.24 29.73
N PHE A 2 13.76 -18.55 29.83
CA PHE A 2 13.95 -17.18 29.38
C PHE A 2 13.89 -17.09 27.85
N ASN A 3 12.82 -16.51 27.30
CA ASN A 3 12.90 -15.96 25.95
C ASN A 3 13.58 -14.60 26.03
N LEU A 4 14.91 -14.64 25.90
CA LEU A 4 15.74 -13.45 25.70
C LEU A 4 15.16 -12.60 24.57
N PHE A 5 14.93 -11.33 24.88
CA PHE A 5 14.62 -10.27 23.93
C PHE A 5 15.52 -10.38 22.69
N ARG A 6 14.99 -10.88 21.57
CA ARG A 6 15.61 -10.67 20.25
C ARG A 6 15.72 -9.17 20.07
N LYS A 7 16.94 -8.62 20.07
CA LYS A 7 17.17 -7.19 19.78
C LYS A 7 16.48 -6.86 18.45
N LYS A 8 15.42 -6.06 18.48
CA LYS A 8 14.91 -5.42 17.27
C LYS A 8 16.08 -4.67 16.65
N LYS A 9 16.39 -4.93 15.37
CA LYS A 9 17.37 -4.12 14.62
C LYS A 9 16.72 -2.76 14.39
N VAL A 10 16.93 -1.85 15.34
CA VAL A 10 16.46 -0.45 15.26
C VAL A 10 17.07 0.23 14.03
N ILE A 11 16.34 1.17 13.43
CA ILE A 11 16.90 2.01 12.36
C ILE A 11 18.10 2.83 12.86
N GLN A 12 19.15 2.95 12.04
CA GLN A 12 20.39 3.64 12.36
C GLN A 12 20.73 4.70 11.31
N GLU A 13 21.69 5.57 11.60
CA GLU A 13 22.15 6.59 10.64
C GLU A 13 22.57 5.97 9.30
N ASN A 14 23.24 4.82 9.35
CA ASN A 14 23.68 4.09 8.16
C ASN A 14 22.51 3.63 7.28
N ASP A 15 21.32 3.36 7.84
CA ASP A 15 20.13 3.07 7.04
C ASP A 15 19.72 4.27 6.19
N TYR A 16 19.72 5.47 6.76
CA TYR A 16 19.38 6.68 6.02
C TYR A 16 20.43 7.01 4.96
N ILE A 17 21.72 6.82 5.25
CA ILE A 17 22.80 7.01 4.27
C ILE A 17 22.62 6.04 3.10
N PHE A 18 22.38 4.77 3.40
CA PHE A 18 22.16 3.72 2.41
C PHE A 18 20.95 4.02 1.52
N LEU A 19 19.78 4.29 2.15
CA LEU A 19 18.54 4.62 1.44
C LEU A 19 18.69 5.89 0.59
N LYS A 20 19.34 6.94 1.10
CA LYS A 20 19.57 8.18 0.35
C LYS A 20 20.44 7.93 -0.89
N ALA A 21 21.46 7.09 -0.80
CA ALA A 21 22.30 6.76 -1.95
C ALA A 21 21.48 6.08 -3.06
N ILE A 22 20.66 5.09 -2.68
CA ILE A 22 19.76 4.38 -3.62
C ILE A 22 18.72 5.34 -4.22
N MET A 23 18.03 6.15 -3.40
CA MET A 23 17.00 7.07 -3.90
C MET A 23 17.59 8.16 -4.80
N LYS A 24 18.83 8.60 -4.54
CA LYS A 24 19.54 9.51 -5.46
C LYS A 24 19.82 8.85 -6.80
N ALA A 25 20.32 7.62 -6.82
CA ALA A 25 20.53 6.87 -8.06
C ALA A 25 19.22 6.69 -8.85
N LEU A 26 18.11 6.46 -8.14
CA LEU A 26 16.78 6.26 -8.71
C LEU A 26 16.00 7.54 -9.05
N SER A 27 16.53 8.73 -8.73
CA SER A 27 15.80 10.01 -8.76
C SER A 27 15.15 10.35 -10.11
N ASN A 28 15.76 9.94 -11.23
CA ASN A 28 15.18 10.20 -12.55
C ASN A 28 13.88 9.42 -12.80
N LYS A 29 13.75 8.22 -12.22
CA LYS A 29 12.59 7.33 -12.42
C LYS A 29 11.57 7.44 -11.28
N TYR A 30 12.05 7.65 -10.05
CA TYR A 30 11.21 7.70 -8.85
C TYR A 30 11.56 8.92 -7.98
N PRO A 31 11.35 10.16 -8.49
CA PRO A 31 11.76 11.38 -7.79
C PRO A 31 11.06 11.58 -6.43
N TYR A 32 9.87 11.01 -6.26
CA TYR A 32 9.05 11.13 -5.05
C TYR A 32 9.57 10.33 -3.85
N LEU A 33 10.53 9.41 -4.04
CA LEU A 33 11.05 8.56 -2.97
C LEU A 33 12.12 9.26 -2.12
N LEU A 34 12.99 10.07 -2.73
CA LEU A 34 14.09 10.72 -2.00
C LEU A 34 13.63 11.60 -0.82
N PRO A 35 12.58 12.43 -0.94
CA PRO A 35 12.09 13.25 0.18
C PRO A 35 11.61 12.45 1.39
N GLN A 36 11.25 11.17 1.20
CA GLN A 36 10.74 10.30 2.26
C GLN A 36 11.86 9.78 3.18
N VAL A 37 13.12 9.80 2.75
CA VAL A 37 14.25 9.26 3.53
C VAL A 37 14.69 10.25 4.61
N SER A 38 13.89 10.34 5.68
CA SER A 38 14.11 11.21 6.83
C SER A 38 13.75 10.53 8.15
N LYS A 39 14.37 11.01 9.24
CA LYS A 39 14.06 10.56 10.62
C LYS A 39 12.64 10.93 11.06
N GLU A 40 12.02 11.88 10.38
CA GLU A 40 10.64 12.31 10.66
C GLU A 40 9.61 11.35 10.07
N PHE A 41 9.94 10.69 8.96
CA PHE A 41 9.01 9.81 8.25
C PHE A 41 9.29 8.33 8.48
N ILE A 42 10.53 7.88 8.28
CA ILE A 42 10.93 6.50 8.55
C ILE A 42 11.40 6.44 10.00
N LEU A 43 10.55 5.94 10.89
CA LEU A 43 10.76 6.00 12.34
C LEU A 43 11.59 4.83 12.86
N ASP A 44 11.39 3.65 12.28
CA ASP A 44 12.09 2.43 12.69
C ASP A 44 12.11 1.39 11.56
N LYS A 45 12.79 0.27 11.78
CA LYS A 45 12.73 -0.91 10.90
C LYS A 45 12.58 -2.18 11.73
N THR A 46 11.89 -3.17 11.17
CA THR A 46 11.71 -4.49 11.76
C THR A 46 12.03 -5.56 10.74
N LEU A 47 12.83 -6.56 11.13
CA LEU A 47 13.09 -7.72 10.28
C LEU A 47 11.77 -8.47 10.04
N ASN A 48 11.40 -8.65 8.77
CA ASN A 48 10.20 -9.39 8.42
C ASN A 48 10.45 -10.88 8.66
N GLN A 49 9.84 -11.45 9.70
CA GLN A 49 10.01 -12.85 10.09
C GLN A 49 9.27 -13.83 9.17
N LEU A 50 8.28 -13.34 8.42
CA LEU A 50 7.48 -14.12 7.47
C LEU A 50 7.93 -13.91 6.02
N GLY A 51 8.87 -13.00 5.79
CA GLY A 51 9.39 -12.65 4.47
C GLY A 51 10.70 -13.36 4.14
N ASP A 52 11.24 -13.05 2.96
CA ASP A 52 12.55 -13.52 2.55
C ASP A 52 13.66 -13.01 3.48
N ILE A 53 14.76 -13.77 3.54
CA ILE A 53 15.96 -13.38 4.28
C ILE A 53 16.42 -11.98 3.82
N GLY A 54 16.69 -11.11 4.80
CA GLY A 54 17.17 -9.75 4.55
C GLY A 54 16.06 -8.73 4.28
N THR A 55 14.78 -9.12 4.37
CA THR A 55 13.66 -8.19 4.25
C THR A 55 13.40 -7.45 5.56
N TYR A 56 13.40 -6.12 5.51
CA TYR A 56 13.03 -5.23 6.59
C TYR A 56 11.80 -4.41 6.19
N THR A 57 10.82 -4.33 7.08
CA THR A 57 9.68 -3.42 6.99
C THR A 57 9.97 -2.17 7.80
N PHE A 58 9.62 -1.01 7.27
CA PHE A 58 9.76 0.26 7.96
C PHE A 58 8.50 0.61 8.77
N THR A 59 8.73 1.15 9.95
CA THR A 59 7.69 1.85 10.70
C THR A 59 7.62 3.28 10.18
N LEU A 60 6.50 3.67 9.60
CA LEU A 60 6.30 4.99 9.01
C LEU A 60 5.49 5.91 9.93
N ASN A 61 5.73 7.21 9.83
CA ASN A 61 4.97 8.20 10.58
C ASN A 61 3.60 8.45 9.94
N ALA A 62 2.55 7.91 10.55
CA ALA A 62 1.16 8.05 10.07
C ALA A 62 0.71 9.51 9.90
N LYS A 63 1.24 10.46 10.69
CA LYS A 63 0.91 11.89 10.55
C LYS A 63 1.37 12.49 9.21
N LEU A 64 2.31 11.84 8.55
CA LEU A 64 2.86 12.24 7.25
C LEU A 64 2.39 11.35 6.11
N GLU A 65 1.48 10.40 6.37
CA GLU A 65 0.96 9.49 5.36
C GLU A 65 0.32 10.25 4.21
N THR A 66 -0.62 11.16 4.49
CA THR A 66 -1.31 11.96 3.46
C THR A 66 -0.37 12.80 2.61
N LYS A 67 0.81 13.14 3.12
CA LYS A 67 1.85 13.90 2.40
C LYS A 67 2.58 13.03 1.38
N TYR A 68 2.82 11.75 1.67
CA TYR A 68 3.67 10.88 0.87
C TYR A 68 2.93 9.75 0.16
N SER A 69 1.72 9.40 0.61
CA SER A 69 0.84 8.43 -0.04
C SER A 69 0.42 8.95 -1.41
N ASN A 70 0.39 8.07 -2.40
CA ASN A 70 -0.12 8.32 -3.72
C ASN A 70 -1.00 7.15 -4.15
N LYS A 71 -2.30 7.28 -3.92
CA LYS A 71 -3.32 6.28 -4.26
C LYS A 71 -3.52 6.06 -5.77
N SER A 72 -2.90 6.87 -6.63
CA SER A 72 -2.88 6.61 -8.07
C SER A 72 -1.84 5.56 -8.48
N LEU A 73 -0.91 5.23 -7.59
CA LEU A 73 0.06 4.14 -7.79
C LEU A 73 -0.53 2.82 -7.27
N PRO A 74 0.01 1.65 -7.71
CA PRO A 74 -0.40 0.37 -7.18
C PRO A 74 -0.28 0.33 -5.66
N GLN A 75 -1.25 -0.30 -4.99
CA GLN A 75 -1.28 -0.43 -3.55
C GLN A 75 0.03 -0.99 -3.01
N PHE A 76 0.56 -2.05 -3.63
CA PHE A 76 1.87 -2.58 -3.32
C PHE A 76 2.63 -3.03 -4.58
N TYR A 77 3.91 -2.68 -4.66
CA TYR A 77 4.82 -3.19 -5.67
C TYR A 77 6.26 -3.17 -5.17
N ILE A 78 7.12 -3.94 -5.85
CA ILE A 78 8.54 -3.99 -5.53
C ILE A 78 9.33 -3.37 -6.67
N ILE A 79 10.20 -2.42 -6.35
CA ILE A 79 11.28 -1.98 -7.25
C ILE A 79 12.45 -2.93 -7.02
N LYS A 80 12.87 -3.67 -8.05
CA LYS A 80 13.91 -4.69 -7.94
C LYS A 80 15.00 -4.53 -9.00
N ASP A 81 15.99 -5.40 -8.91
CA ASP A 81 17.17 -5.43 -9.77
C ASP A 81 18.04 -4.16 -9.65
N ILE A 82 18.05 -3.57 -8.44
CA ILE A 82 19.00 -2.52 -8.05
C ILE A 82 20.29 -3.23 -7.63
N SER A 83 21.35 -3.07 -8.40
CA SER A 83 22.61 -3.78 -8.17
C SER A 83 23.62 -2.89 -7.46
N ILE A 84 24.21 -3.35 -6.35
CA ILE A 84 25.29 -2.65 -5.64
C ILE A 84 26.52 -3.55 -5.54
N TRP A 85 27.70 -3.03 -5.85
CA TRP A 85 28.94 -3.79 -5.77
C TRP A 85 29.27 -4.14 -4.31
N ASN A 86 29.40 -5.43 -4.01
CA ASN A 86 29.84 -5.91 -2.71
C ASN A 86 31.36 -6.15 -2.74
N ASN A 87 32.11 -5.36 -1.97
CA ASN A 87 33.56 -5.42 -1.91
C ASN A 87 34.08 -6.71 -1.27
N LEU A 88 33.37 -7.24 -0.27
CA LEU A 88 33.76 -8.47 0.42
C LEU A 88 33.57 -9.69 -0.48
N LYS A 89 32.49 -9.73 -1.26
CA LYS A 89 32.13 -10.88 -2.12
C LYS A 89 32.63 -10.75 -3.56
N GLY A 90 33.17 -9.60 -3.94
CA GLY A 90 33.67 -9.34 -5.30
C GLY A 90 32.62 -9.47 -6.39
N LYS A 91 31.35 -9.14 -6.09
CA LYS A 91 30.23 -9.25 -7.05
C LYS A 91 29.13 -8.26 -6.75
N PHE A 92 28.27 -7.99 -7.73
CA PHE A 92 27.05 -7.23 -7.52
C PHE A 92 26.02 -8.05 -6.74
N GLU A 93 25.33 -7.37 -5.82
CA GLU A 93 24.20 -7.91 -5.08
C GLU A 93 22.93 -7.12 -5.35
N GLN A 94 21.80 -7.83 -5.31
CA GLN A 94 20.50 -7.25 -5.61
C GLN A 94 19.83 -6.70 -4.35
N ILE A 95 19.34 -5.48 -4.48
CA ILE A 95 18.53 -4.78 -3.50
C ILE A 95 17.11 -4.66 -4.06
N GLU A 96 16.12 -4.79 -3.19
CA GLU A 96 14.72 -4.55 -3.52
C GLU A 96 14.13 -3.50 -2.60
N LEU A 97 13.28 -2.61 -3.13
CA LEU A 97 12.51 -1.64 -2.37
C LEU A 97 11.05 -2.03 -2.40
N HIS A 98 10.42 -2.05 -1.24
CA HIS A 98 9.01 -2.37 -1.09
C HIS A 98 8.23 -1.06 -1.01
N ILE A 99 7.32 -0.85 -1.95
CA ILE A 99 6.56 0.40 -2.06
C ILE A 99 5.10 0.11 -1.74
N LEU A 100 4.55 0.87 -0.79
CA LEU A 100 3.14 0.82 -0.38
C LEU A 100 2.50 2.17 -0.70
N GLU A 101 1.58 2.21 -1.66
CA GLU A 101 0.90 3.44 -2.11
C GLU A 101 1.88 4.60 -2.34
N GLY A 102 3.00 4.34 -3.03
CA GLY A 102 4.04 5.34 -3.30
C GLY A 102 5.00 5.64 -2.14
N MET A 103 4.79 5.05 -0.96
CA MET A 103 5.66 5.21 0.21
C MET A 103 6.71 4.10 0.29
N ILE A 104 7.94 4.43 0.70
CA ILE A 104 8.99 3.43 0.98
C ILE A 104 8.61 2.67 2.25
N ALA A 105 8.01 1.48 2.10
CA ALA A 105 7.53 0.65 3.20
C ALA A 105 8.56 -0.39 3.67
N GLY A 106 9.62 -0.63 2.90
CA GLY A 106 10.64 -1.59 3.30
C GLY A 106 11.75 -1.76 2.27
N ILE A 107 12.69 -2.63 2.63
CA ILE A 107 13.86 -2.95 1.82
C ILE A 107 14.24 -4.42 1.99
N LYS A 108 14.76 -5.03 0.93
CA LYS A 108 15.45 -6.31 0.99
C LYS A 108 16.93 -6.11 0.72
N VAL A 109 17.74 -6.47 1.71
CA VAL A 109 19.20 -6.37 1.68
C VAL A 109 19.79 -7.47 2.56
N THR A 110 20.61 -8.33 1.98
CA THR A 110 21.17 -9.50 2.66
C THR A 110 22.55 -9.28 3.25
N SER A 111 23.26 -8.25 2.78
CA SER A 111 24.63 -7.95 3.22
C SER A 111 24.66 -6.75 4.16
N GLU A 112 25.70 -6.69 4.97
CA GLU A 112 25.96 -5.52 5.81
C GLU A 112 26.32 -4.33 4.93
N TYR A 113 25.83 -3.14 5.29
CA TYR A 113 26.04 -1.94 4.46
C TYR A 113 27.52 -1.57 4.30
N SER A 114 28.36 -1.94 5.27
CA SER A 114 29.82 -1.74 5.21
C SER A 114 30.49 -2.44 4.03
N ASP A 115 29.87 -3.51 3.52
CA ASP A 115 30.43 -4.32 2.45
C ASP A 115 30.03 -3.76 1.06
N LEU A 116 29.07 -2.84 1.02
CA LEU A 116 28.46 -2.32 -0.21
C LEU A 116 29.09 -0.99 -0.63
N ASP A 117 29.58 -0.91 -1.87
CA ASP A 117 30.13 0.31 -2.45
C ASP A 117 29.00 1.19 -3.03
N LEU A 118 28.57 2.18 -2.24
CA LEU A 118 27.50 3.11 -2.62
C LEU A 118 27.86 4.06 -3.77
N LYS A 119 29.11 4.05 -4.25
CA LYS A 119 29.51 4.75 -5.48
C LYS A 119 29.31 3.87 -6.72
N LYS A 120 29.08 2.57 -6.55
CA LYS A 120 28.88 1.57 -7.61
C LYS A 120 27.49 0.97 -7.51
N ILE A 121 26.49 1.84 -7.68
CA ILE A 121 25.08 1.47 -7.81
C ILE A 121 24.76 1.41 -9.30
N ASP A 122 24.33 0.25 -9.78
CA ASP A 122 23.85 0.03 -11.14
C ASP A 122 22.33 -0.12 -11.12
N ILE A 123 21.66 0.77 -11.84
CA ILE A 123 20.20 0.81 -11.98
C ILE A 123 19.73 0.46 -13.40
N SER A 124 20.62 0.03 -14.28
CA SER A 124 20.33 -0.23 -15.70
C SER A 124 19.26 -1.32 -15.93
N LYS A 125 19.09 -2.23 -14.97
CA LYS A 125 18.13 -3.35 -15.03
C LYS A 125 16.89 -3.14 -14.15
N VAL A 126 16.77 -1.99 -13.50
CA VAL A 126 15.71 -1.74 -12.52
C VAL A 126 14.33 -1.86 -13.15
N LYS A 127 13.48 -2.67 -12.52
CA LYS A 127 12.09 -2.88 -12.94
C LYS A 127 11.16 -3.02 -11.74
N GLU A 128 9.88 -2.90 -12.02
CA GLU A 128 8.82 -3.08 -11.05
C GLU A 128 8.27 -4.51 -11.13
N LYS A 129 8.02 -5.10 -9.96
CA LYS A 129 7.20 -6.30 -9.80
C LYS A 129 5.90 -5.86 -9.14
N HIS A 130 4.83 -5.84 -9.94
CA HIS A 130 3.49 -5.65 -9.43
C HIS A 130 2.90 -6.98 -9.00
N PHE A 131 1.99 -6.91 -8.03
CA PHE A 131 1.21 -8.04 -7.57
C PHE A 131 -0.20 -7.85 -8.11
N ASN A 132 -0.76 -8.89 -8.73
CA ASN A 132 -2.16 -8.84 -9.13
C ASN A 132 -3.01 -8.80 -7.86
N ASN A 133 -3.76 -7.71 -7.70
CA ASN A 133 -4.86 -7.67 -6.76
C ASN A 133 -6.02 -8.44 -7.43
N HIS A 134 -6.10 -9.75 -7.16
CA HIS A 134 -7.14 -10.62 -7.72
C HIS A 134 -8.54 -10.10 -7.34
N GLU A 135 -8.68 -9.51 -6.17
CA GLU A 135 -9.90 -8.89 -5.67
C GLU A 135 -10.26 -7.65 -6.52
N ARG A 136 -9.29 -6.81 -6.87
CA ARG A 136 -9.48 -5.69 -7.81
C ARG A 136 -9.93 -6.16 -9.17
N ASP A 137 -9.27 -7.17 -9.73
CA ASP A 137 -9.62 -7.66 -11.05
C ASP A 137 -11.02 -8.29 -11.06
N ASN A 138 -11.42 -8.92 -9.95
CA ASN A 138 -12.79 -9.42 -9.75
C ASN A 138 -13.80 -8.27 -9.61
N LEU A 139 -13.50 -7.26 -8.78
CA LEU A 139 -14.35 -6.10 -8.62
C LEU A 139 -14.52 -5.34 -9.94
N LYS A 140 -13.45 -5.16 -10.72
CA LYS A 140 -13.54 -4.53 -12.05
C LYS A 140 -14.46 -5.31 -13.01
N LYS A 141 -14.49 -6.64 -12.93
CA LYS A 141 -15.45 -7.46 -13.69
C LYS A 141 -16.88 -7.26 -13.20
N ILE A 142 -17.09 -7.17 -11.89
CA ILE A 142 -18.41 -6.91 -11.31
C ILE A 142 -18.90 -5.53 -11.72
N ILE A 143 -18.07 -4.48 -11.59
CA ILE A 143 -18.40 -3.10 -11.95
C ILE A 143 -18.69 -2.96 -13.46
N GLY A 144 -17.91 -3.62 -14.30
CA GLY A 144 -18.03 -3.51 -15.75
C GLY A 144 -17.59 -2.13 -16.27
N SER A 145 -18.19 -1.68 -17.37
CA SER A 145 -17.85 -0.41 -18.00
C SER A 145 -18.59 0.76 -17.33
N VAL A 146 -17.84 1.59 -16.61
CA VAL A 146 -18.34 2.80 -15.93
C VAL A 146 -17.45 3.99 -16.30
N THR A 147 -17.99 5.20 -16.29
CA THR A 147 -17.24 6.41 -16.65
C THR A 147 -16.16 6.73 -15.61
N ASP A 148 -15.02 7.27 -16.07
CA ASP A 148 -13.89 7.65 -15.20
C ASP A 148 -14.30 8.61 -14.07
N ASN A 149 -15.28 9.49 -14.32
CA ASN A 149 -15.81 10.43 -13.32
C ASN A 149 -16.60 9.74 -12.18
N LEU A 150 -17.23 8.60 -12.44
CA LEU A 150 -17.90 7.83 -11.39
C LEU A 150 -16.89 6.96 -10.63
N LEU A 151 -15.93 6.37 -11.36
CA LEU A 151 -14.86 5.57 -10.76
C LEU A 151 -13.97 6.40 -9.83
N SER A 152 -13.71 7.67 -10.16
CA SER A 152 -12.90 8.58 -9.33
C SER A 152 -13.52 8.91 -7.97
N LYS A 153 -14.82 8.63 -7.77
CA LYS A 153 -15.49 8.76 -6.47
C LYS A 153 -15.24 7.56 -5.55
N LEU A 154 -14.74 6.45 -6.09
CA LEU A 154 -14.54 5.17 -5.43
C LEU A 154 -13.05 4.85 -5.25
N ASP A 155 -12.74 3.92 -4.34
CA ASP A 155 -11.37 3.53 -3.99
C ASP A 155 -11.01 2.14 -4.56
N ILE A 156 -11.30 1.94 -5.85
CA ILE A 156 -11.26 0.61 -6.51
C ILE A 156 -9.89 -0.04 -6.48
N GLU A 157 -8.80 0.73 -6.60
CA GLU A 157 -7.44 0.18 -6.61
C GLU A 157 -7.03 -0.39 -5.24
N GLY A 158 -7.60 0.13 -4.15
CA GLY A 158 -7.36 -0.32 -2.78
C GLY A 158 -8.35 -1.38 -2.29
N THR A 159 -9.17 -1.93 -3.18
CA THR A 159 -10.19 -2.91 -2.78
C THR A 159 -9.58 -4.15 -2.14
N PHE A 160 -10.27 -4.68 -1.14
CA PHE A 160 -10.02 -5.98 -0.55
C PHE A 160 -11.35 -6.67 -0.24
N LYS A 161 -11.30 -7.97 -0.01
CA LYS A 161 -12.49 -8.78 0.28
C LYS A 161 -12.70 -8.90 1.79
N ILE A 162 -13.89 -8.52 2.25
CA ILE A 162 -14.41 -8.78 3.60
C ILE A 162 -15.27 -10.04 3.54
N LYS A 163 -14.97 -11.02 4.40
CA LYS A 163 -15.77 -12.24 4.55
C LYS A 163 -16.39 -12.26 5.94
N ILE A 164 -17.72 -12.26 5.98
CA ILE A 164 -18.55 -12.28 7.20
C ILE A 164 -19.69 -13.29 6.99
N PRO A 165 -20.43 -13.69 8.05
CA PRO A 165 -21.52 -14.66 7.92
C PRO A 165 -22.57 -14.30 6.86
N GLU A 166 -22.80 -13.01 6.62
CA GLU A 166 -23.75 -12.45 5.67
C GLU A 166 -23.28 -12.59 4.21
N GLY A 167 -21.98 -12.79 3.97
CA GLY A 167 -21.44 -12.96 2.62
C GLY A 167 -19.99 -12.51 2.42
N GLU A 168 -19.60 -12.46 1.14
CA GLU A 168 -18.32 -11.93 0.69
C GLU A 168 -18.53 -10.60 -0.03
N PHE A 169 -17.81 -9.57 0.42
CA PHE A 169 -17.97 -8.21 -0.08
C PHE A 169 -16.62 -7.62 -0.48
N PHE A 170 -16.57 -6.88 -1.57
CA PHE A 170 -15.41 -6.12 -2.02
C PHE A 170 -15.58 -4.67 -1.58
N THR A 171 -14.58 -4.11 -0.90
CA THR A 171 -14.63 -2.68 -0.54
C THR A 171 -14.53 -1.81 -1.79
N ILE A 172 -15.43 -0.84 -1.91
CA ILE A 172 -15.47 0.12 -3.02
C ILE A 172 -15.24 1.56 -2.55
N LYS A 173 -15.36 1.82 -1.24
CA LYS A 173 -14.99 3.08 -0.60
C LYS A 173 -14.52 2.85 0.83
N ASP A 174 -13.41 3.46 1.21
CA ASP A 174 -12.99 3.60 2.61
C ASP A 174 -13.65 4.85 3.22
N LEU A 175 -14.39 4.65 4.31
CA LEU A 175 -15.08 5.72 5.05
C LEU A 175 -14.36 6.05 6.39
N GLY A 176 -13.23 5.39 6.68
CA GLY A 176 -12.46 5.57 7.91
C GLY A 176 -12.95 4.72 9.08
N ASP A 177 -12.08 4.49 10.07
CA ASP A 177 -12.37 3.74 11.31
C ASP A 177 -13.00 2.36 11.10
N GLY A 178 -12.59 1.66 10.04
CA GLY A 178 -13.13 0.33 9.70
C GLY A 178 -14.51 0.35 9.04
N ASN A 179 -15.01 1.52 8.65
CA ASN A 179 -16.27 1.69 7.93
C ASN A 179 -16.03 1.68 6.42
N TYR A 180 -16.91 1.01 5.67
CA TYR A 180 -16.75 0.84 4.23
C TYR A 180 -18.08 0.97 3.49
N LEU A 181 -17.99 1.43 2.24
CA LEU A 181 -18.98 1.06 1.22
C LEU A 181 -18.42 -0.16 0.48
N SER A 182 -19.24 -1.17 0.27
CA SER A 182 -18.82 -2.45 -0.32
C SER A 182 -19.81 -2.95 -1.36
N MET A 183 -19.37 -3.89 -2.20
CA MET A 183 -20.17 -4.51 -3.25
C MET A 183 -20.03 -6.03 -3.18
N ASP A 184 -21.12 -6.78 -3.34
CA ASP A 184 -21.05 -8.25 -3.43
C ASP A 184 -20.73 -8.74 -4.85
N ASN A 185 -20.68 -10.06 -5.05
CA ASN A 185 -20.40 -10.66 -6.36
C ASN A 185 -21.49 -10.38 -7.41
N ASP A 186 -22.73 -10.09 -6.99
CA ASP A 186 -23.86 -9.81 -7.87
C ASP A 186 -23.98 -8.31 -8.20
N GLY A 187 -23.15 -7.49 -7.56
CA GLY A 187 -23.11 -6.04 -7.76
C GLY A 187 -24.04 -5.25 -6.84
N ALA A 188 -24.69 -5.89 -5.86
CA ALA A 188 -25.45 -5.16 -4.84
C ALA A 188 -24.49 -4.38 -3.94
N VAL A 189 -24.90 -3.21 -3.47
CA VAL A 189 -24.05 -2.27 -2.73
C VAL A 189 -24.52 -2.17 -1.29
N TYR A 190 -23.57 -2.22 -0.38
CA TYR A 190 -23.79 -2.29 1.06
C TYR A 190 -22.98 -1.23 1.78
N GLY A 191 -23.56 -0.65 2.82
CA GLY A 191 -22.82 0.07 3.85
C GLY A 191 -22.41 -0.91 4.95
N MET A 192 -21.12 -0.88 5.32
CA MET A 192 -20.56 -1.70 6.39
C MET A 192 -20.03 -0.77 7.47
N ILE A 193 -20.74 -0.67 8.59
CA ILE A 193 -20.40 0.18 9.73
C ILE A 193 -19.80 -0.71 10.81
N HIS A 194 -18.64 -0.33 11.34
CA HIS A 194 -17.92 -1.12 12.33
C HIS A 194 -18.52 -0.98 13.73
N ASP A 195 -18.84 0.24 14.15
CA ASP A 195 -19.36 0.54 15.49
C ASP A 195 -20.49 1.60 15.45
N PRO A 196 -21.73 1.23 15.83
CA PRO A 196 -22.19 -0.13 16.09
C PRO A 196 -22.12 -0.98 14.81
N TYR A 197 -21.80 -2.27 14.96
CA TYR A 197 -21.70 -3.19 13.82
C TYR A 197 -23.02 -3.25 13.05
N GLU A 198 -23.01 -2.83 11.78
CA GLU A 198 -24.16 -2.84 10.90
C GLU A 198 -23.75 -3.15 9.45
N VAL A 199 -24.50 -4.05 8.80
CA VAL A 199 -24.39 -4.32 7.36
C VAL A 199 -25.74 -4.01 6.73
N GLU A 200 -25.82 -2.90 6.00
CA GLU A 200 -27.04 -2.42 5.35
C GLU A 200 -26.94 -2.57 3.84
N LYS A 201 -27.89 -3.26 3.20
CA LYS A 201 -28.02 -3.24 1.74
C LYS A 201 -28.62 -1.89 1.32
N LEU A 202 -27.86 -1.13 0.54
CA LEU A 202 -28.25 0.21 0.07
C LEU A 202 -28.84 0.17 -1.35
N PHE A 203 -28.31 -0.72 -2.20
CA PHE A 203 -28.76 -0.88 -3.58
C PHE A 203 -28.74 -2.35 -3.99
N ASP A 204 -29.77 -2.80 -4.70
CA ASP A 204 -29.88 -4.18 -5.18
C ASP A 204 -28.91 -4.52 -6.30
N ASN A 205 -28.39 -3.52 -7.02
CA ASN A 205 -27.42 -3.70 -8.08
C ASN A 205 -26.62 -2.41 -8.35
N LYS A 206 -25.51 -2.59 -9.05
CA LYS A 206 -24.53 -1.55 -9.37
C LYS A 206 -25.10 -0.49 -10.32
N GLU A 207 -26.00 -0.85 -11.23
CA GLU A 207 -26.59 0.07 -12.18
C GLU A 207 -27.40 1.16 -11.45
N VAL A 208 -28.27 0.76 -10.52
CA VAL A 208 -29.06 1.70 -9.71
C VAL A 208 -28.15 2.57 -8.84
N PHE A 209 -27.12 1.99 -8.25
CA PHE A 209 -26.12 2.75 -7.47
C PHE A 209 -25.41 3.82 -8.31
N PHE A 210 -24.91 3.46 -9.48
CA PHE A 210 -24.20 4.39 -10.36
C PHE A 210 -25.11 5.50 -10.89
N GLU A 211 -26.37 5.19 -11.22
CA GLU A 211 -27.36 6.22 -11.55
C GLU A 211 -27.62 7.15 -10.37
N ALA A 212 -27.78 6.62 -9.16
CA ALA A 212 -27.98 7.42 -7.96
C ALA A 212 -26.80 8.37 -7.70
N LEU A 213 -25.56 7.91 -7.87
CA LEU A 213 -24.35 8.73 -7.77
C LEU A 213 -24.24 9.79 -8.88
N LYS A 214 -24.66 9.45 -10.11
CA LYS A 214 -24.60 10.35 -11.27
C LYS A 214 -25.58 11.50 -11.13
N TYR A 215 -26.80 11.21 -10.69
CA TYR A 215 -27.88 12.18 -10.56
C TYR A 215 -27.97 12.81 -9.17
N GLY A 216 -27.02 12.53 -8.28
CA GLY A 216 -26.97 13.11 -6.93
C GLY A 216 -28.10 12.65 -6.01
N LYS A 217 -28.75 11.51 -6.32
CA LYS A 217 -29.78 10.89 -5.45
C LYS A 217 -29.16 10.15 -4.26
N PHE A 218 -27.87 9.85 -4.34
CA PHE A 218 -27.08 9.27 -3.26
C PHE A 218 -25.77 10.01 -3.12
N ASN A 219 -25.46 10.42 -1.88
CA ASN A 219 -24.19 11.01 -1.51
C ASN A 219 -23.56 10.13 -0.41
N ILE A 220 -22.39 9.57 -0.72
CA ILE A 220 -21.66 8.63 0.14
C ILE A 220 -21.36 9.26 1.51
N TYR A 221 -20.94 10.53 1.53
CA TYR A 221 -20.55 11.22 2.76
C TYR A 221 -21.76 11.63 3.60
N GLU A 222 -22.88 12.01 2.96
CA GLU A 222 -24.13 12.28 3.68
C GLU A 222 -24.69 11.02 4.33
N TYR A 223 -24.65 9.89 3.60
CA TYR A 223 -25.01 8.58 4.15
C TYR A 223 -24.15 8.25 5.38
N PHE A 224 -22.83 8.36 5.25
CA PHE A 224 -21.92 8.05 6.34
C PHE A 224 -22.12 8.97 7.56
N ASN A 225 -22.21 10.28 7.35
CA ASN A 225 -22.46 11.24 8.43
C ASN A 225 -23.77 10.95 9.18
N LYS A 226 -24.82 10.54 8.45
CA LYS A 226 -26.10 10.15 9.05
C LYS A 226 -25.92 8.92 9.95
N LYS A 227 -25.12 7.92 9.55
CA LYS A 227 -24.85 6.73 10.36
C LYS A 227 -24.05 7.04 11.63
N MET A 228 -23.08 7.95 11.54
CA MET A 228 -22.25 8.35 12.69
C MET A 228 -22.98 9.30 13.67
N SER A 229 -24.12 9.86 13.29
CA SER A 229 -24.91 10.78 14.12
C SER A 229 -25.97 10.07 14.98
N VAL A 230 -26.05 8.74 14.91
CA VAL A 230 -27.04 7.89 15.60
C VAL A 230 -26.43 7.26 16.83
#